data_AF-Q28LQ3-F1
#
_entry.id   AF-Q28LQ3-F1
#
_cell.length_a   1.000
_cell.length_b   1.000
_cell.length_c   1.000
_cell.angle_alpha   90.00
_cell.angle_beta   90.00
_cell.angle_gamma   90.00
#
_symmetry.space_group_name_H-M   'P 1'
#
loop_
_entity.id
_entity.type
_entity.pdbx_description
1 polymer ?
#
loop_
_entity_poly.entity_id
_entity_poly.type
_entity_poly.pdbx_seq_one_letter_code
_entity_poly.pdbx_strand_id
1 'polypeptide(L)'
;MMRSLPHTLRAFWRDETATATLEMVIVFPLMMIVFIAAFETALILTRQIILERSLDMSVRVLRLAQGLDTDTDAVRDTMCANTRLLPNCQELLSIDLIVIDDETYAMPTNEQICNARGEDLIISPDNAFDDGVGGDFMLIRTCLIVDRILPFSGFGLNLTRDDSGGMHMMASTIFVNEPSEGSELQ
;
A
#
# COMPACT_ATOMS: atom_id res chain seq x y z
N MET A 1 40.07 -9.29 -43.33
CA MET A 1 40.51 -8.80 -42.01
C MET A 1 39.46 -9.22 -40.97
N MET A 2 39.35 -10.52 -40.63
CA MET A 2 38.31 -11.01 -39.70
C MET A 2 38.61 -12.43 -39.15
N ARG A 3 39.89 -12.77 -38.94
CA ARG A 3 40.32 -14.13 -38.51
C ARG A 3 40.92 -14.20 -37.10
N SER A 4 41.05 -13.08 -36.39
CA SER A 4 41.70 -13.02 -35.06
C SER A 4 40.73 -13.17 -33.87
N LEU A 5 39.44 -12.88 -34.06
CA LEU A 5 38.42 -12.95 -33.01
C LEU A 5 38.24 -14.32 -32.32
N PRO A 6 38.26 -15.47 -33.03
CA PRO A 6 38.01 -16.76 -32.38
C PRO A 6 39.22 -17.23 -31.54
N HIS A 7 40.43 -16.75 -31.85
CA HIS A 7 41.63 -17.16 -31.12
C HIS A 7 41.76 -16.45 -29.78
N THR A 8 41.42 -15.16 -29.72
CA THR A 8 41.44 -14.38 -28.47
C THR A 8 40.38 -14.86 -27.49
N LEU A 9 39.19 -15.23 -27.97
CA LEU A 9 38.14 -15.84 -27.14
C LEU A 9 38.56 -17.20 -26.58
N ARG A 10 39.21 -18.05 -27.39
CA ARG A 10 39.66 -19.37 -26.93
C ARG A 10 40.82 -19.30 -25.94
N ALA A 11 41.70 -18.30 -26.08
CA ALA A 11 42.76 -18.03 -25.12
C ALA A 11 42.20 -17.51 -23.79
N PHE A 12 41.22 -16.58 -23.85
CA PHE A 12 40.53 -16.06 -22.67
C PHE A 12 39.78 -17.15 -21.88
N TRP A 13 39.12 -18.08 -22.56
CA TRP A 13 38.44 -19.23 -21.92
C TRP A 13 39.38 -20.25 -21.27
N ARG A 14 40.69 -20.21 -21.58
CA ARG A 14 41.71 -21.10 -20.99
C ARG A 14 42.57 -20.40 -19.94
N ASP A 15 42.29 -19.13 -19.64
CA ASP A 15 43.07 -18.35 -18.70
C ASP A 15 42.53 -18.53 -17.27
N GLU A 16 43.33 -19.17 -16.40
CA GLU A 16 42.99 -19.46 -15.00
C GLU A 16 43.51 -18.37 -14.03
N THR A 17 44.11 -17.30 -14.54
CA THR A 17 44.71 -16.23 -13.70
C THR A 17 43.69 -15.47 -12.86
N ALA A 18 42.38 -15.52 -13.20
CA ALA A 18 41.30 -14.83 -12.49
C ALA A 18 40.48 -15.73 -11.52
N THR A 19 40.87 -16.98 -11.32
CA THR A 19 40.09 -17.97 -10.55
C THR A 19 39.81 -17.53 -9.11
N ALA A 20 40.76 -16.83 -8.47
CA ALA A 20 40.60 -16.32 -7.11
C ALA A 20 39.56 -15.20 -6.98
N THR A 21 39.27 -14.45 -8.05
CA THR A 21 38.25 -13.39 -8.05
C THR A 21 36.86 -13.89 -8.43
N LEU A 22 36.77 -15.07 -9.05
CA LEU A 22 35.52 -15.63 -9.55
C LEU A 22 34.52 -15.93 -8.42
N GLU A 23 35.02 -16.40 -7.28
CA GLU A 23 34.19 -16.63 -6.09
C GLU A 23 33.56 -15.34 -5.58
N MET A 24 34.32 -14.25 -5.48
CA MET A 24 33.80 -12.95 -5.07
C MET A 24 32.79 -12.41 -6.09
N VAL A 25 33.07 -12.53 -7.38
CA VAL A 25 32.18 -12.05 -8.46
C VAL A 25 30.84 -12.78 -8.49
N ILE A 26 30.76 -14.02 -7.97
CA ILE A 26 29.51 -14.80 -7.95
C ILE A 26 28.80 -14.69 -6.60
N VAL A 27 29.52 -14.89 -5.49
CA VAL A 27 28.93 -14.94 -4.14
C VAL A 27 28.49 -13.55 -3.68
N PHE A 28 29.26 -12.50 -3.99
CA PHE A 28 28.91 -11.14 -3.61
C PHE A 28 27.58 -10.64 -4.21
N PRO A 29 27.34 -10.67 -5.54
CA PRO A 29 26.07 -10.22 -6.08
C PRO A 29 24.90 -11.10 -5.62
N LEU A 30 25.13 -12.41 -5.41
CA LEU A 30 24.11 -13.29 -4.83
C LEU A 30 23.68 -12.81 -3.44
N MET A 31 24.65 -12.55 -2.56
CA MET A 31 24.36 -12.07 -1.21
C MET A 31 23.75 -10.67 -1.21
N MET A 32 24.20 -9.79 -2.12
CA MET A 32 23.63 -8.46 -2.30
C MET A 32 22.18 -8.51 -2.80
N ILE A 33 21.83 -9.41 -3.73
CA ILE A 33 20.43 -9.57 -4.18
C ILE A 33 19.53 -9.94 -3.00
N VAL A 34 19.94 -10.90 -2.18
CA VAL A 34 19.16 -11.31 -1.00
C VAL A 34 19.04 -10.17 0.01
N PHE A 35 20.13 -9.44 0.27
CA PHE A 35 20.11 -8.27 1.16
C PHE A 35 19.16 -7.18 0.66
N ILE A 36 19.24 -6.84 -0.63
CA ILE A 36 18.38 -5.84 -1.27
C ILE A 36 16.91 -6.26 -1.22
N ALA A 37 16.62 -7.53 -1.51
CA ALA A 37 15.26 -8.06 -1.44
C ALA A 37 14.69 -7.99 0.00
N ALA A 38 15.50 -8.35 1.00
CA ALA A 38 15.11 -8.23 2.40
C ALA A 38 14.86 -6.77 2.81
N PHE A 39 15.73 -5.84 2.39
CA PHE A 39 15.59 -4.41 2.64
C PHE A 39 14.33 -3.82 1.99
N GLU A 40 14.06 -4.17 0.73
CA GLU A 40 12.85 -3.75 0.03
C GLU A 40 11.59 -4.25 0.75
N THR A 41 11.58 -5.52 1.16
CA THR A 41 10.47 -6.11 1.93
C THR A 41 10.26 -5.39 3.26
N ALA A 42 11.34 -5.09 3.99
CA ALA A 42 11.26 -4.37 5.25
C ALA A 42 10.67 -2.96 5.06
N LEU A 43 11.02 -2.27 3.97
CA LEU A 43 10.43 -0.96 3.64
C LEU A 43 8.94 -1.06 3.29
N ILE A 44 8.53 -2.07 2.51
CA ILE A 44 7.12 -2.31 2.16
C ILE A 44 6.30 -2.56 3.43
N LEU A 45 6.77 -3.44 4.32
CA LEU A 45 6.09 -3.72 5.58
C LEU A 45 6.03 -2.51 6.51
N THR A 46 7.10 -1.71 6.56
CA THR A 46 7.11 -0.47 7.35
C THR A 46 6.04 0.51 6.85
N ARG A 47 5.89 0.65 5.52
CA ARG A 47 4.84 1.48 4.93
C ARG A 47 3.44 0.97 5.26
N GLN A 48 3.23 -0.34 5.18
CA GLN A 48 1.96 -0.98 5.55
C GLN A 48 1.58 -0.69 7.02
N ILE A 49 2.51 -0.88 7.95
CA ILE A 49 2.28 -0.62 9.39
C ILE A 49 1.97 0.86 9.65
N ILE A 50 2.67 1.77 8.96
CA ILE A 50 2.42 3.21 9.08
C ILE A 50 1.03 3.58 8.56
N LEU A 51 0.59 2.98 7.45
CA LEU A 51 -0.75 3.16 6.90
C LEU A 51 -1.82 2.67 7.91
N GLU A 52 -1.72 1.44 8.41
CA GLU A 52 -2.63 0.88 9.40
C GLU A 52 -2.70 1.74 10.68
N ARG A 53 -1.55 2.16 11.20
CA ARG A 53 -1.49 3.05 12.36
C ARG A 53 -2.17 4.40 12.10
N SER A 54 -1.98 4.97 10.92
CA SER A 54 -2.57 6.26 10.57
C SER A 54 -4.09 6.18 10.44
N LEU A 55 -4.60 5.04 9.96
CA LEU A 55 -6.03 4.74 9.90
C LEU A 55 -6.61 4.70 11.31
N ASP A 56 -6.00 3.93 12.21
CA ASP A 56 -6.47 3.80 13.60
C ASP A 56 -6.49 5.15 14.36
N MET A 57 -5.48 6.00 14.12
CA MET A 57 -5.43 7.34 14.68
C MET A 57 -6.56 8.23 14.14
N SER A 58 -6.89 8.12 12.86
CA SER A 58 -7.94 8.91 12.21
C SER A 58 -9.34 8.44 12.64
N VAL A 59 -9.54 7.13 12.78
CA VAL A 59 -10.77 6.53 13.31
C VAL A 59 -11.12 7.06 14.69
N ARG A 60 -10.12 7.25 15.56
CA ARG A 60 -10.36 7.83 16.88
C ARG A 60 -10.96 9.23 16.79
N VAL A 61 -10.54 10.04 15.82
CA VAL A 61 -11.09 11.37 15.60
C VAL A 61 -12.51 11.27 15.03
N LEU A 62 -12.73 10.37 14.07
CA LEU A 62 -14.05 10.14 13.47
C LEU A 62 -15.10 9.72 14.51
N ARG A 63 -14.74 8.82 15.45
CA ARG A 63 -15.63 8.43 16.56
C ARG A 63 -16.14 9.61 17.40
N LEU A 64 -15.31 10.65 17.54
CA LEU A 64 -15.61 11.83 18.37
C LEU A 64 -16.25 12.98 17.58
N ALA A 65 -16.12 12.99 16.24
CA ALA A 65 -16.50 14.11 15.39
C ALA A 65 -17.92 13.99 14.82
N GLN A 66 -18.72 13.03 15.30
CA GLN A 66 -20.08 12.78 14.82
C GLN A 66 -20.92 14.06 14.77
N GLY A 67 -21.48 14.37 13.60
CA GLY A 67 -22.33 15.56 13.37
C GLY A 67 -21.58 16.85 13.06
N LEU A 68 -20.25 16.84 13.01
CA LEU A 68 -19.47 17.86 12.31
C LEU A 68 -19.26 17.34 10.89
N ASP A 69 -19.55 18.16 9.88
CA ASP A 69 -19.35 17.84 8.45
C ASP A 69 -17.88 17.44 8.21
N THR A 70 -17.57 16.16 8.41
CA THR A 70 -16.24 15.61 8.23
C THR A 70 -16.05 15.34 6.76
N ASP A 71 -15.54 16.35 6.08
CA ASP A 71 -15.13 16.23 4.68
C ASP A 71 -14.11 15.08 4.54
N THR A 72 -14.29 14.24 3.51
CA THR A 72 -13.36 13.17 3.16
C THR A 72 -11.94 13.70 2.99
N ASP A 73 -11.81 14.94 2.50
CA ASP A 73 -10.54 15.62 2.33
C ASP A 73 -9.83 15.90 3.65
N ALA A 74 -10.57 16.22 4.73
CA ALA A 74 -9.99 16.45 6.06
C ALA A 74 -9.42 15.15 6.68
N VAL A 75 -10.09 14.02 6.44
CA VAL A 75 -9.58 12.70 6.85
C VAL A 75 -8.33 12.35 6.05
N ARG A 76 -8.35 12.59 4.73
CA ARG A 76 -7.19 12.37 3.86
C ARG A 76 -5.99 13.19 4.30
N ASP A 77 -6.18 14.48 4.59
CA ASP A 77 -5.15 15.38 5.10
C ASP A 77 -4.54 14.88 6.41
N THR A 78 -5.40 14.42 7.33
CA THR A 78 -4.96 13.89 8.62
C THR A 78 -4.16 12.60 8.45
N MET A 79 -4.59 11.71 7.58
CA MET A 79 -3.86 10.47 7.26
C MET A 79 -2.52 10.77 6.59
N CYS A 80 -2.50 11.63 5.58
CA CYS A 80 -1.29 11.98 4.84
C CYS A 80 -0.29 12.79 5.67
N ALA A 81 -0.75 13.60 6.62
CA ALA A 81 0.13 14.28 7.58
C ALA A 81 0.91 13.29 8.47
N ASN A 82 0.28 12.16 8.82
CA ASN A 82 0.85 11.12 9.69
C ASN A 82 1.62 10.03 8.93
N THR A 83 1.60 10.04 7.59
CA THR A 83 2.18 8.99 6.75
C THR A 83 3.23 9.50 5.76
N ARG A 84 4.16 10.34 6.24
CA ARG A 84 5.23 10.95 5.41
C ARG A 84 6.14 9.97 4.64
N LEU A 85 6.12 8.69 5.00
CA LEU A 85 6.90 7.64 4.30
C LEU A 85 6.19 7.13 3.02
N LEU A 86 4.92 7.50 2.82
CA LEU A 86 4.11 7.16 1.65
C LEU A 86 4.25 8.28 0.59
N PRO A 87 4.81 7.97 -0.59
CA PRO A 87 4.93 8.96 -1.67
C PRO A 87 3.55 9.29 -2.24
N ASN A 88 3.32 10.57 -2.56
CA ASN A 88 2.10 11.07 -3.21
C ASN A 88 0.79 10.60 -2.53
N CYS A 89 0.80 10.52 -1.20
CA CYS A 89 -0.36 10.08 -0.42
C CYS A 89 -1.66 10.80 -0.82
N GLN A 90 -1.60 12.12 -1.06
CA GLN A 90 -2.80 12.90 -1.40
C GLN A 90 -3.44 12.54 -2.73
N GLU A 91 -2.65 12.08 -3.70
CA GLU A 91 -3.13 11.76 -5.04
C GLU A 91 -3.50 10.28 -5.18
N LEU A 92 -2.93 9.42 -4.33
CA LEU A 92 -3.02 7.97 -4.48
C LEU A 92 -3.88 7.30 -3.40
N LEU A 93 -4.24 8.01 -2.33
CA LEU A 93 -5.02 7.48 -1.20
C LEU A 93 -6.52 7.58 -1.47
N SER A 94 -7.14 6.42 -1.64
CA SER A 94 -8.59 6.23 -1.62
C SER A 94 -9.05 5.91 -0.20
N ILE A 95 -10.14 6.54 0.22
CA ILE A 95 -10.79 6.31 1.52
C ILE A 95 -12.24 5.96 1.21
N ASP A 96 -12.75 4.96 1.91
CA ASP A 96 -14.12 4.50 1.84
C ASP A 96 -14.64 4.32 3.27
N LEU A 97 -15.69 5.05 3.62
CA LEU A 97 -16.33 5.00 4.93
C LEU A 97 -17.81 4.68 4.69
N ILE A 98 -18.24 3.53 5.18
CA ILE A 98 -19.61 3.06 5.02
C ILE A 98 -20.20 2.57 6.33
N VAL A 99 -21.52 2.63 6.43
CA VAL A 99 -22.31 1.94 7.45
C VAL A 99 -22.48 0.48 7.06
N ILE A 100 -22.19 -0.44 7.98
CA ILE A 100 -22.52 -1.87 7.86
C ILE A 100 -23.95 -2.06 8.36
N ASP A 101 -24.74 -2.79 7.60
CA ASP A 101 -26.07 -3.23 8.01
C ASP A 101 -26.00 -4.27 9.14
N ASP A 102 -26.61 -3.94 10.28
CA ASP A 102 -26.58 -4.72 11.54
C ASP A 102 -27.35 -6.04 11.48
N GLU A 103 -28.22 -6.22 10.47
CA GLU A 103 -29.02 -7.44 10.31
C GLU A 103 -28.29 -8.46 9.43
N THR A 104 -27.63 -7.99 8.38
CA THR A 104 -27.04 -8.82 7.33
C THR A 104 -25.51 -8.94 7.42
N TYR A 105 -24.84 -7.98 8.07
CA TYR A 105 -23.38 -7.87 8.14
C TYR A 105 -22.70 -7.99 6.77
N ALA A 106 -23.34 -7.45 5.73
CA ALA A 106 -22.87 -7.55 4.37
C ALA A 106 -21.60 -6.69 4.18
N MET A 107 -20.47 -7.35 3.90
CA MET A 107 -19.19 -6.68 3.68
C MET A 107 -19.02 -6.31 2.19
N PRO A 108 -18.63 -5.07 1.85
CA PRO A 108 -18.31 -4.68 0.48
C PRO A 108 -17.07 -5.41 -0.04
N THR A 109 -16.96 -5.58 -1.36
CA THR A 109 -15.80 -6.26 -1.97
C THR A 109 -14.58 -5.32 -2.01
N ASN A 110 -13.37 -5.89 -2.01
CA ASN A 110 -12.12 -5.10 -2.00
C ASN A 110 -11.80 -4.48 -3.37
N GLU A 111 -12.42 -4.95 -4.45
CA GLU A 111 -12.22 -4.41 -5.80
C GLU A 111 -12.80 -3.00 -5.96
N GLN A 112 -13.78 -2.62 -5.13
CA GLN A 112 -14.47 -1.34 -5.23
C GLN A 112 -13.61 -0.15 -4.76
N ILE A 113 -12.68 -0.34 -3.81
CA ILE A 113 -11.88 0.75 -3.24
C ILE A 113 -10.55 0.99 -3.97
N CYS A 114 -10.02 -0.03 -4.65
CA CYS A 114 -8.70 -0.03 -5.28
C CYS A 114 -8.78 -0.04 -6.81
N ASN A 115 -9.75 0.65 -7.40
CA ASN A 115 -10.02 0.58 -8.84
C ASN A 115 -9.13 1.50 -9.70
N ALA A 116 -8.59 2.60 -9.17
CA ALA A 116 -7.82 3.57 -9.94
C ALA A 116 -6.78 4.36 -9.11
N ARG A 117 -5.91 5.14 -9.78
CA ARG A 117 -4.83 5.96 -9.19
C ARG A 117 -4.90 7.40 -9.70
N GLY A 118 -4.62 8.39 -8.85
CA GLY A 118 -4.42 9.78 -9.29
C GLY A 118 -5.69 10.40 -9.89
N GLU A 119 -5.53 11.10 -11.02
CA GLU A 119 -6.64 11.77 -11.74
C GLU A 119 -7.71 10.80 -12.27
N ASP A 120 -7.39 9.50 -12.36
CA ASP A 120 -8.34 8.45 -12.74
C ASP A 120 -9.13 7.89 -11.54
N LEU A 121 -8.91 8.41 -10.32
CA LEU A 121 -9.76 8.14 -9.16
C LEU A 121 -11.17 8.66 -9.42
N ILE A 122 -11.94 7.86 -10.15
CA ILE A 122 -13.38 7.98 -10.17
C ILE A 122 -13.80 7.55 -8.77
N ILE A 123 -14.03 8.53 -7.89
CA ILE A 123 -14.84 8.34 -6.69
C ILE A 123 -16.17 7.82 -7.23
N SER A 124 -16.33 6.49 -7.23
CA SER A 124 -17.59 5.90 -7.61
C SER A 124 -18.65 6.54 -6.71
N PRO A 125 -19.84 6.89 -7.22
CA PRO A 125 -20.91 7.42 -6.36
C PRO A 125 -21.28 6.48 -5.20
N ASP A 126 -20.80 5.23 -5.24
CA ASP A 126 -20.90 4.21 -4.19
C ASP A 126 -19.79 4.30 -3.11
N ASN A 127 -18.73 5.08 -3.29
CA ASN A 127 -17.82 5.52 -2.21
C ASN A 127 -18.45 6.72 -1.50
N ALA A 128 -19.74 6.63 -1.20
CA ALA A 128 -20.45 7.62 -0.43
C ALA A 128 -19.85 7.59 0.98
N PHE A 129 -19.10 8.62 1.32
CA PHE A 129 -18.63 8.82 2.69
C PHE A 129 -19.87 9.02 3.56
N ASP A 130 -20.31 7.93 4.18
CA ASP A 130 -21.45 7.90 5.09
C ASP A 130 -20.89 7.92 6.51
N ASP A 131 -21.13 9.02 7.23
CA ASP A 131 -20.69 9.20 8.60
C ASP A 131 -21.60 8.49 9.61
N GLY A 132 -22.76 7.98 9.17
CA GLY A 132 -23.71 7.23 9.97
C GLY A 132 -24.29 8.02 11.14
N VAL A 133 -25.06 7.34 11.99
CA VAL A 133 -25.58 7.90 13.25
C VAL A 133 -24.99 7.17 14.47
N GLY A 134 -25.23 7.73 15.65
CA GLY A 134 -24.78 7.12 16.91
C GLY A 134 -25.34 5.72 17.09
N GLY A 135 -24.47 4.75 17.34
CA GLY A 135 -24.81 3.32 17.47
C GLY A 135 -24.53 2.48 16.22
N ASP A 136 -24.32 3.10 15.05
CA ASP A 136 -24.09 2.35 13.81
C ASP A 136 -22.71 1.68 13.78
N PHE A 137 -22.65 0.51 13.15
CA PHE A 137 -21.40 -0.17 12.83
C PHE A 137 -20.78 0.47 11.59
N MET A 138 -19.67 1.15 11.78
CA MET A 138 -18.92 1.82 10.73
C MET A 138 -17.76 0.95 10.26
N LEU A 139 -17.57 0.87 8.96
CA LEU A 139 -16.39 0.31 8.32
C LEU A 139 -15.65 1.43 7.60
N ILE A 140 -14.39 1.62 7.97
CA ILE A 140 -13.47 2.42 7.17
C ILE A 140 -12.45 1.53 6.50
N ARG A 141 -12.22 1.81 5.23
CA ARG A 141 -11.22 1.16 4.41
C ARG A 141 -10.39 2.22 3.72
N THR A 142 -9.13 1.92 3.51
CA THR A 142 -8.23 2.76 2.73
C THR A 142 -7.43 1.91 1.78
N CYS A 143 -7.23 2.44 0.58
CA CYS A 143 -6.40 1.83 -0.43
C CYS A 143 -5.36 2.84 -0.91
N LEU A 144 -4.12 2.40 -0.95
CA LEU A 144 -3.02 3.13 -1.54
C LEU A 144 -2.33 2.21 -2.52
N ILE A 145 -2.22 2.63 -3.77
CA ILE A 145 -1.49 1.87 -4.77
C ILE A 145 -0.09 2.49 -4.87
N VAL A 146 0.95 1.72 -4.54
CA VAL A 146 2.34 2.20 -4.50
C VAL A 146 3.24 1.46 -5.50
N ASP A 147 4.22 2.20 -6.02
CA ASP A 147 5.24 1.61 -6.89
C ASP A 147 6.40 1.02 -6.08
N ARG A 148 7.02 0.01 -6.67
CA ARG A 148 8.18 -0.66 -6.10
C ARG A 148 9.41 0.21 -6.27
N ILE A 149 10.24 0.24 -5.22
CA ILE A 149 11.48 1.03 -5.23
C ILE A 149 12.53 0.34 -6.10
N LEU A 150 12.55 -1.00 -6.12
CA LEU A 150 13.55 -1.78 -6.86
C LEU A 150 12.88 -2.88 -7.72
N PRO A 151 13.49 -3.25 -8.85
CA PRO A 151 12.95 -4.31 -9.71
C PRO A 151 13.14 -5.72 -9.13
N PHE A 152 13.92 -5.87 -8.06
CA PHE A 152 14.38 -7.17 -7.54
C PHE A 152 13.30 -7.97 -6.79
N SER A 153 12.33 -7.32 -6.15
CA SER A 153 11.15 -7.97 -5.54
C SER A 153 10.34 -8.84 -6.50
N GLY A 154 10.49 -8.66 -7.82
CA GLY A 154 9.85 -9.48 -8.85
C GLY A 154 10.39 -10.91 -8.93
N PHE A 155 11.59 -11.18 -8.43
CA PHE A 155 12.23 -12.50 -8.50
C PHE A 155 11.83 -13.46 -7.38
N GLY A 156 10.99 -13.05 -6.40
CA GLY A 156 10.67 -13.92 -5.27
C GLY A 156 9.39 -13.66 -4.49
N LEU A 157 8.73 -12.50 -4.62
CA LEU A 157 7.60 -12.16 -3.73
C LEU A 157 6.22 -12.27 -4.37
N ASN A 158 6.09 -12.48 -5.69
CA ASN A 158 4.82 -12.56 -6.44
C ASN A 158 3.67 -11.70 -5.85
N LEU A 159 3.99 -10.47 -5.44
CA LEU A 159 3.03 -9.56 -4.83
C LEU A 159 2.00 -9.23 -5.91
N THR A 160 0.72 -9.38 -5.57
CA THR A 160 -0.40 -9.16 -6.49
C THR A 160 -0.30 -7.77 -7.08
N ARG A 161 -0.16 -7.72 -8.40
CA ARG A 161 -0.01 -6.50 -9.18
C ARG A 161 -1.37 -6.09 -9.71
N ASP A 162 -1.61 -4.81 -9.77
CA ASP A 162 -2.69 -4.27 -10.59
C ASP A 162 -2.27 -4.20 -12.07
N ASP A 163 -3.23 -3.86 -12.92
CA ASP A 163 -3.00 -3.62 -14.36
C ASP A 163 -2.03 -2.45 -14.60
N SER A 164 -1.84 -1.56 -13.61
CA SER A 164 -0.85 -0.46 -13.66
C SER A 164 0.59 -0.91 -13.28
N GLY A 165 0.76 -2.14 -12.78
CA GLY A 165 2.03 -2.70 -12.33
C GLY A 165 2.48 -2.29 -10.92
N GLY A 166 1.64 -1.54 -10.20
CA GLY A 166 1.77 -1.14 -8.80
C GLY A 166 1.30 -2.25 -7.83
N MET A 167 1.54 -2.02 -6.54
CA MET A 167 1.08 -2.91 -5.47
C MET A 167 0.03 -2.22 -4.62
N HIS A 168 -1.05 -2.93 -4.30
CA HIS A 168 -2.08 -2.44 -3.39
C HIS A 168 -1.63 -2.60 -1.93
N MET A 169 -1.66 -1.49 -1.20
CA MET A 169 -1.61 -1.45 0.26
C MET A 169 -3.00 -1.09 0.74
N MET A 170 -3.63 -1.99 1.49
CA MET A 170 -4.96 -1.77 2.05
C MET A 170 -4.90 -1.84 3.57
N ALA A 171 -5.67 -0.98 4.21
CA ALA A 171 -5.94 -1.04 5.64
C ALA A 171 -7.43 -0.83 5.87
N SER A 172 -8.02 -1.64 6.75
CA SER A 172 -9.43 -1.53 7.12
C SER A 172 -9.61 -1.71 8.61
N THR A 173 -10.59 -1.02 9.17
CA THR A 173 -10.97 -1.18 10.57
C THR A 173 -12.46 -0.92 10.74
N ILE A 174 -13.05 -1.57 11.74
CA ILE A 174 -14.45 -1.46 12.08
C ILE A 174 -14.56 -0.75 13.42
N PHE A 175 -15.51 0.16 13.54
CA PHE A 175 -15.80 0.85 14.78
C PHE A 175 -17.29 1.10 14.93
N VAL A 176 -17.70 1.46 16.13
CA VAL A 176 -19.09 1.86 16.41
C VAL A 176 -19.08 3.34 16.73
N ASN A 177 -20.04 4.06 16.17
CA ASN A 177 -20.27 5.45 16.52
C ASN A 177 -20.81 5.55 17.96
N GLU A 178 -20.19 6.39 18.78
CA GLU A 178 -20.69 6.68 20.13
C GLU A 178 -22.08 7.33 20.06
N PRO A 179 -23.04 6.97 20.92
CA PRO A 179 -24.33 7.64 20.92
C PRO A 179 -24.15 9.13 21.22
N SER A 180 -24.65 10.01 20.35
CA SER A 180 -24.69 11.45 20.64
C SER A 180 -25.65 11.70 21.81
N GLU A 181 -25.30 12.59 22.76
CA GLU A 181 -26.13 12.94 23.93
C GLU A 181 -27.56 13.41 23.59
N GLY A 182 -27.91 13.58 22.31
CA GLY A 182 -29.27 13.89 21.84
C GLY A 182 -30.20 12.68 21.65
N SER A 183 -29.72 11.43 21.68
CA SER A 183 -30.57 10.24 21.43
C SER A 183 -31.04 9.52 22.71
N GLU A 184 -30.62 9.95 23.90
CA GLU A 184 -31.08 9.37 25.18
C GLU A 184 -32.42 9.94 25.68
N LEU A 185 -33.08 10.82 24.90
CA LEU A 185 -34.35 11.46 25.25
C LEU A 185 -35.57 11.00 24.42
N GLN A 186 -35.51 9.86 23.73
CA GLN A 186 -36.70 9.30 23.05
C GLN A 186 -36.96 7.84 23.36
#